data_AF-A0A2V9KZB4-F1
#
_entry.id   AF-A0A2V9KZB4-F1
#
_cell.length_a   1.000
_cell.length_b   1.000
_cell.length_c   1.000
_cell.angle_alpha   90.00
_cell.angle_beta   90.00
_cell.angle_gamma   90.00
#
_symmetry.space_group_name_H-M   'P 1'
#
loop_
_entity.id
_entity.type
_entity.pdbx_description
1 polymer ?
#
loop_
_entity_poly.entity_id
_entity_poly.type
_entity_poly.pdbx_seq_one_letter_code
_entity_poly.pdbx_strand_id
1 'polypeptide(L)'
;VLDELPKEQQGHALNLMRAAWKVKTAEEGEQRLEQLARFLERDYESAARSLREGMKELFTLQRLQIPESLHRCLATTNIIESPQSGVERRTRNVTRWRDADMVQRWVASAWLLTEKHFRRIDGHANLWALAAVLGRASTSATQPSKEKVA
;
A
#
# COMPACT_ATOMS: atom_id res chain seq x y z
N VAL A 1 10.98 -0.58 -12.33
CA VAL A 1 10.37 -0.22 -13.64
C VAL A 1 10.54 1.25 -14.00
N LEU A 2 9.94 2.22 -13.30
CA LEU A 2 9.97 3.62 -13.74
C LEU A 2 11.39 4.22 -13.74
N ASP A 3 12.20 3.90 -12.73
CA ASP A 3 13.59 4.37 -12.64
C ASP A 3 14.49 3.81 -13.74
N GLU A 4 14.06 2.73 -14.41
CA GLU A 4 14.74 2.10 -15.55
C GLU A 4 14.36 2.75 -16.89
N LEU A 5 13.46 3.74 -16.87
CA LEU A 5 12.97 4.43 -18.08
C LEU A 5 13.41 5.90 -18.08
N PRO A 6 13.66 6.49 -19.28
CA PRO A 6 13.83 7.92 -19.42
C PRO A 6 12.62 8.69 -18.89
N LYS A 7 12.85 9.85 -18.26
CA LYS A 7 11.80 10.67 -17.61
C LYS A 7 10.60 10.96 -18.52
N GLU A 8 10.84 11.13 -19.81
CA GLU A 8 9.79 11.40 -20.82
C GLU A 8 8.81 10.23 -20.98
N GLN A 9 9.27 8.99 -20.80
CA GLN A 9 8.44 7.79 -20.98
C GLN A 9 7.81 7.28 -19.69
N GLN A 10 8.32 7.69 -18.53
CA GLN A 10 7.82 7.28 -17.22
C GLN A 10 6.32 7.57 -17.05
N GLY A 11 5.85 8.73 -17.54
CA GLY A 11 4.43 9.09 -17.46
C GLY A 11 3.53 8.13 -18.23
N HIS A 12 3.92 7.74 -19.45
CA HIS A 12 3.16 6.81 -20.27
C HIS A 12 3.14 5.40 -19.64
N ALA A 13 4.31 4.89 -19.25
CA ALA A 13 4.42 3.58 -18.61
C ALA A 13 3.60 3.51 -17.31
N LEU A 14 3.66 4.54 -16.46
CA LEU A 14 2.89 4.63 -15.22
C LEU A 14 1.38 4.62 -15.49
N ASN A 15 0.91 5.30 -16.54
CA ASN A 15 -0.52 5.31 -16.88
C ASN A 15 -0.99 3.92 -17.36
N LEU A 16 -0.19 3.21 -18.14
CA LEU A 16 -0.50 1.83 -18.56
C LEU A 16 -0.52 0.88 -17.36
N MET A 17 0.45 0.98 -16.45
CA MET A 17 0.46 0.19 -15.21
C MET A 17 -0.79 0.47 -14.35
N ARG A 18 -1.15 1.74 -14.18
CA ARG A 18 -2.38 2.13 -13.46
C ARG A 18 -3.65 1.61 -14.13
N ALA A 19 -3.69 1.56 -15.45
CA ALA A 19 -4.81 0.98 -16.18
C ALA A 19 -4.89 -0.54 -16.00
N ALA A 20 -3.74 -1.22 -15.97
CA ALA A 20 -3.68 -2.66 -15.68
C ALA A 20 -4.17 -2.98 -14.27
N TRP A 21 -3.82 -2.19 -13.26
CA TRP A 21 -4.30 -2.42 -11.87
C TRP A 21 -5.81 -2.19 -11.65
N LYS A 22 -6.50 -1.54 -12.59
CA LYS A 22 -7.95 -1.23 -12.49
C LYS A 22 -8.85 -2.30 -13.11
N VAL A 23 -8.28 -3.35 -13.71
CA VAL A 23 -9.06 -4.47 -14.25
C VAL A 23 -9.65 -5.33 -13.13
N LYS A 24 -10.66 -6.12 -13.48
CA LYS A 24 -11.41 -6.92 -12.49
C LYS A 24 -10.71 -8.23 -12.12
N THR A 25 -9.99 -8.84 -13.06
CA THR A 25 -9.37 -10.16 -12.88
C THR A 25 -7.85 -10.07 -12.91
N ALA A 26 -7.16 -10.93 -12.16
CA ALA A 26 -5.71 -10.92 -12.13
C ALA A 26 -5.12 -11.26 -13.50
N GLU A 27 -5.74 -12.21 -14.22
CA GLU A 27 -5.29 -12.69 -15.52
C GLU A 27 -5.30 -11.59 -16.58
N GLU A 28 -6.34 -10.75 -16.59
CA GLU A 28 -6.41 -9.62 -17.52
C GLU A 28 -5.32 -8.59 -17.22
N GLY A 29 -5.05 -8.35 -15.94
CA GLY A 29 -4.03 -7.41 -15.49
C GLY A 29 -2.63 -7.88 -15.85
N GLU A 30 -2.34 -9.15 -15.60
CA GLU A 30 -1.07 -9.79 -15.97
C GLU A 30 -0.87 -9.77 -17.48
N GLN A 31 -1.90 -10.03 -18.27
CA GLN A 31 -1.80 -9.95 -19.73
C GLN A 31 -1.47 -8.53 -20.22
N ARG A 32 -2.10 -7.50 -19.65
CA ARG A 32 -1.81 -6.10 -19.98
C ARG A 32 -0.39 -5.70 -19.60
N LEU A 33 0.09 -6.14 -18.42
CA LEU A 33 1.46 -5.90 -17.98
C LEU A 33 2.46 -6.66 -18.84
N GLU A 34 2.19 -7.90 -19.24
CA GLU A 34 3.05 -8.66 -20.15
C GLU A 34 3.11 -8.02 -21.54
N GLN A 35 2.02 -7.46 -22.05
CA GLN A 35 2.04 -6.67 -23.29
C GLN A 35 2.93 -5.42 -23.16
N LEU A 36 2.86 -4.72 -22.02
CA LEU A 36 3.76 -3.60 -21.73
C LEU A 36 5.22 -4.06 -21.63
N ALA A 37 5.49 -5.19 -20.99
CA ALA A 37 6.84 -5.75 -20.91
C ALA A 37 7.42 -6.03 -22.30
N ARG A 38 6.66 -6.68 -23.18
CA ARG A 38 7.06 -6.95 -24.58
C ARG A 38 7.32 -5.68 -25.38
N PHE A 39 6.52 -4.64 -25.15
CA PHE A 39 6.74 -3.34 -25.79
C PHE A 39 8.06 -2.71 -25.34
N LEU A 40 8.36 -2.77 -24.04
CA LEU A 40 9.58 -2.20 -23.46
C LEU A 40 10.83 -3.04 -23.75
N GLU A 41 10.69 -4.34 -24.02
CA GLU A 41 11.79 -5.31 -24.09
C GLU A 41 12.90 -4.95 -25.09
N ARG A 42 12.55 -4.33 -26.22
CA ARG A 42 13.51 -3.98 -27.26
C ARG A 42 14.44 -2.83 -26.85
N ASP A 43 13.90 -1.78 -26.26
CA ASP A 43 14.62 -0.53 -25.99
C ASP A 43 14.99 -0.38 -24.50
N TYR A 44 14.28 -1.09 -23.61
CA TYR A 44 14.38 -1.00 -22.14
C TYR A 44 14.25 -2.38 -21.48
N GLU A 45 15.21 -3.27 -21.77
CA GLU A 45 15.20 -4.65 -21.27
C GLU A 45 15.13 -4.73 -19.73
N SER A 46 15.85 -3.85 -19.00
CA SER A 46 15.84 -3.82 -17.54
C SER A 46 14.45 -3.47 -16.98
N ALA A 47 13.75 -2.52 -17.62
CA ALA A 47 12.39 -2.14 -17.25
C ALA A 47 11.41 -3.31 -17.47
N ALA A 48 11.51 -4.00 -18.61
CA ALA A 48 10.69 -5.16 -18.93
C ALA A 48 10.92 -6.31 -17.93
N ARG A 49 12.19 -6.60 -17.60
CA ARG A 49 12.56 -7.61 -16.60
C ARG A 49 11.99 -7.30 -15.22
N SER A 50 12.17 -6.06 -14.76
CA SER A 50 11.63 -5.57 -13.48
C SER A 50 10.10 -5.70 -13.42
N LEU A 51 9.42 -5.47 -14.54
CA LEU A 51 7.96 -5.58 -14.60
C LEU A 51 7.51 -7.04 -14.50
N ARG A 52 8.17 -7.97 -15.21
CA ARG A 52 7.87 -9.40 -15.15
C ARG A 52 8.18 -10.03 -13.80
N GLU A 53 9.23 -9.58 -13.12
CA GLU A 53 9.63 -10.06 -11.79
C GLU A 53 8.51 -9.87 -10.77
N GLY A 54 7.99 -8.65 -10.62
CA GLY A 54 6.94 -8.34 -9.65
C GLY A 54 5.51 -8.63 -10.12
N MET A 55 5.30 -8.99 -11.39
CA MET A 55 3.97 -9.10 -12.00
C MET A 55 3.05 -10.04 -11.21
N LYS A 56 3.59 -11.15 -10.71
CA LYS A 56 2.80 -12.15 -9.98
C LYS A 56 2.27 -11.62 -8.65
N GLU A 57 2.96 -10.72 -7.95
CA GLU A 57 2.46 -10.20 -6.66
C GLU A 57 1.50 -9.02 -6.81
N LEU A 58 1.55 -8.29 -7.93
CA LEU A 58 0.81 -7.04 -8.13
C LEU A 58 -0.72 -7.20 -8.15
N PHE A 59 -1.24 -8.38 -8.51
CA PHE A 59 -2.69 -8.62 -8.65
C PHE A 59 -3.32 -9.37 -7.47
N THR A 60 -2.66 -9.32 -6.31
CA THR A 60 -3.14 -10.00 -5.10
C THR A 60 -4.56 -9.54 -4.72
N LEU A 61 -4.88 -8.25 -4.82
CA LEU A 61 -6.21 -7.74 -4.47
C LEU A 61 -7.32 -8.32 -5.35
N GLN A 62 -7.06 -8.48 -6.65
CA GLN A 62 -7.97 -9.09 -7.61
C GLN A 62 -8.17 -10.58 -7.30
N ARG A 63 -7.08 -11.31 -7.00
CA ARG A 63 -7.16 -12.74 -6.65
C ARG A 63 -7.91 -13.00 -5.34
N LEU A 64 -7.75 -12.12 -4.35
CA LEU A 64 -8.44 -12.22 -3.07
C LEU A 64 -9.92 -11.85 -3.16
N GLN A 65 -10.38 -11.26 -4.27
CA GLN A 65 -11.78 -10.87 -4.51
C GLN A 65 -12.40 -10.07 -3.36
N ILE A 66 -11.61 -9.19 -2.73
CA ILE A 66 -12.07 -8.38 -1.61
C ILE A 66 -13.02 -7.27 -2.08
N PRO A 67 -13.92 -6.77 -1.21
CA PRO A 67 -14.85 -5.70 -1.56
C PRO A 67 -14.15 -4.45 -2.11
N GLU A 68 -14.67 -3.87 -3.20
CA GLU A 68 -14.09 -2.69 -3.87
C GLU A 68 -13.86 -1.50 -2.93
N SER A 69 -14.69 -1.37 -1.88
CA SER A 69 -14.52 -0.36 -0.83
C SER A 69 -13.14 -0.38 -0.16
N LEU A 70 -12.47 -1.54 -0.10
CA LEU A 70 -11.14 -1.72 0.47
C LEU A 70 -10.04 -1.47 -0.55
N HIS A 71 -10.33 -1.55 -1.85
CA HIS A 71 -9.33 -1.39 -2.91
C HIS A 71 -8.70 0.00 -2.85
N ARG A 72 -9.49 1.05 -2.57
CA ARG A 72 -8.98 2.41 -2.45
C ARG A 72 -7.85 2.54 -1.42
N CYS A 73 -7.97 1.84 -0.30
CA CYS A 73 -6.99 1.91 0.78
C CYS A 73 -5.82 0.95 0.53
N LEU A 74 -6.13 -0.32 0.20
CA LEU A 74 -5.15 -1.40 0.08
C LEU A 74 -4.35 -1.38 -1.22
N ALA A 75 -4.85 -0.75 -2.29
CA ALA A 75 -4.11 -0.57 -3.54
C ALA A 75 -3.08 0.57 -3.46
N THR A 76 -2.93 1.20 -2.30
CA THR A 76 -1.96 2.27 -2.05
C THR A 76 -1.09 1.92 -0.86
N THR A 77 0.11 2.49 -0.83
CA THR A 77 1.03 2.38 0.32
C THR A 77 0.72 3.41 1.41
N ASN A 78 -0.32 4.24 1.26
CA ASN A 78 -0.65 5.31 2.21
C ASN A 78 -0.82 4.81 3.65
N ILE A 79 -1.37 3.61 3.85
CA ILE A 79 -1.58 3.03 5.19
C ILE A 79 -0.24 2.86 5.93
N ILE A 80 0.82 2.50 5.22
CA ILE A 80 2.15 2.26 5.80
C ILE A 80 3.04 3.51 5.74
N GLU A 81 2.90 4.35 4.72
CA GLU A 81 3.75 5.53 4.50
C GLU A 81 3.29 6.78 5.26
N SER A 82 1.99 7.06 5.30
CA SER A 82 1.46 8.26 5.95
C SER A 82 1.85 8.33 7.44
N PRO A 83 1.75 7.24 8.22
CA PRO A 83 2.24 7.24 9.59
C PRO A 83 3.76 7.47 9.72
N GLN A 84 4.55 6.87 8.84
CA GLN A 84 6.01 7.03 8.84
C GLN A 84 6.39 8.49 8.55
N SER A 85 5.72 9.15 7.60
CA SER A 85 5.91 10.58 7.33
C SER A 85 5.59 11.45 8.55
N GLY A 86 4.59 11.07 9.35
CA GLY A 86 4.28 11.74 10.62
C GLY A 86 5.42 11.65 11.64
N VAL A 87 6.05 10.48 11.76
CA VAL A 87 7.22 10.26 12.62
C VAL A 87 8.43 11.04 12.12
N GLU A 88 8.71 10.98 10.83
CA GLU A 88 9.80 11.71 10.18
C GLU A 88 9.67 13.22 10.46
N ARG A 89 8.50 13.81 10.21
CA ARG A 89 8.25 15.25 10.44
C ARG A 89 8.51 15.68 11.88
N ARG A 90 8.22 14.83 12.87
CA ARG A 90 8.40 15.13 14.29
C ARG A 90 9.85 14.94 14.75
N THR A 91 10.59 14.06 14.10
CA THR A 91 11.99 13.76 14.44
C THR A 91 12.99 14.52 13.59
N ARG A 92 12.57 15.19 12.50
CA ARG A 92 13.44 15.89 11.52
C ARG A 92 14.40 16.93 12.12
N ASN A 93 14.05 17.52 13.26
CA ASN A 93 14.86 18.56 13.91
C ASN A 93 15.91 17.98 14.89
N VAL A 94 15.87 16.67 15.15
CA VAL A 94 16.82 16.01 16.04
C VAL A 94 18.09 15.71 15.24
N THR A 95 19.11 16.54 15.41
CA THR A 95 20.38 16.43 14.68
C THR A 95 21.43 15.59 15.40
N ARG A 96 21.24 15.33 16.71
CA ARG A 96 22.17 14.54 17.53
C ARG A 96 21.44 13.44 18.28
N TRP A 97 21.73 12.19 17.90
CA TRP A 97 21.29 10.97 18.57
C TRP A 97 22.42 10.47 19.47
N ARG A 98 22.14 10.22 20.75
CA ARG A 98 23.18 9.83 21.74
C ARG A 98 23.38 8.33 21.81
N ASP A 99 22.28 7.58 21.73
CA ASP A 99 22.23 6.13 21.90
C ASP A 99 20.93 5.59 21.28
N ALA A 100 20.82 4.26 21.21
CA ALA A 100 19.64 3.56 20.69
C ALA A 100 18.38 3.86 21.53
N ASP A 101 18.52 3.97 22.86
CA ASP A 101 17.42 4.23 23.78
C ASP A 101 16.78 5.61 23.55
N MET A 102 17.59 6.61 23.20
CA MET A 102 17.12 7.93 22.78
C MET A 102 16.31 7.81 21.49
N VAL A 103 16.81 7.09 20.48
CA VAL A 103 16.10 6.89 19.21
C VAL A 103 14.74 6.23 19.46
N GLN A 104 14.71 5.14 20.24
CA GLN A 104 13.48 4.44 20.57
C GLN A 104 12.45 5.34 21.26
N ARG A 105 12.86 6.13 22.26
CA ARG A 105 11.96 7.05 22.99
C ARG A 105 11.39 8.12 22.07
N TRP A 106 12.20 8.70 21.19
CA TRP A 106 11.75 9.71 20.23
C TRP A 106 10.78 9.13 19.21
N VAL A 107 11.12 7.98 18.62
CA VAL A 107 10.27 7.31 17.62
C VAL A 107 8.95 6.90 18.26
N ALA A 108 8.97 6.24 19.42
CA ALA A 108 7.75 5.86 20.15
C ALA A 108 6.88 7.08 20.50
N SER A 109 7.49 8.16 20.99
CA SER A 109 6.76 9.39 21.30
C SER A 109 6.17 10.04 20.05
N ALA A 110 6.91 10.02 18.93
CA ALA A 110 6.44 10.54 17.66
C ALA A 110 5.26 9.71 17.11
N TRP A 111 5.28 8.38 17.27
CA TRP A 111 4.15 7.51 16.96
C TRP A 111 2.91 7.86 17.78
N LEU A 112 3.02 7.97 19.11
CA LEU A 112 1.90 8.34 20.00
C LEU A 112 1.31 9.72 19.69
N LEU A 113 2.09 10.65 19.16
CA LEU A 113 1.57 11.95 18.73
C LEU A 113 0.94 11.89 17.34
N THR A 114 1.42 11.01 16.49
CA THR A 114 0.93 10.83 15.11
C THR A 114 -0.40 10.06 15.11
N GLU A 115 -0.55 9.04 15.95
CA GLU A 115 -1.77 8.22 16.02
C GLU A 115 -3.03 9.03 16.34
N LYS A 116 -2.89 10.13 17.10
CA LYS A 116 -3.99 11.05 17.44
C LYS A 116 -4.69 11.66 16.23
N HIS A 117 -4.04 11.62 15.07
CA HIS A 117 -4.54 12.17 13.81
C HIS A 117 -4.94 11.08 12.81
N PHE A 118 -4.86 9.80 13.21
CA PHE A 118 -5.26 8.71 12.33
C PHE A 118 -6.75 8.73 12.06
N ARG A 119 -7.07 8.49 10.80
CA ARG A 119 -8.44 8.29 10.33
C ARG A 119 -8.73 6.80 10.25
N ARG A 120 -10.00 6.44 10.28
CA ARG A 120 -10.39 5.07 9.96
C ARG A 120 -9.99 4.74 8.53
N ILE A 121 -9.64 3.47 8.31
CA ILE A 121 -9.38 2.93 6.98
C ILE A 121 -10.64 3.07 6.12
N ASP A 122 -10.45 3.46 4.86
CA ASP A 122 -11.53 3.49 3.88
C ASP A 122 -12.10 2.08 3.71
N GLY A 123 -13.41 1.94 3.83
CA GLY A 123 -14.05 0.63 3.80
C GLY A 123 -13.86 -0.21 5.06
N HIS A 124 -13.47 0.37 6.21
CA HIS A 124 -13.24 -0.36 7.48
C HIS A 124 -14.38 -1.32 7.87
N ALA A 125 -15.64 -0.99 7.54
CA ALA A 125 -16.81 -1.84 7.78
C ALA A 125 -16.73 -3.21 7.06
N ASN A 126 -15.91 -3.33 6.01
CA ASN A 126 -15.73 -4.53 5.21
C ASN A 126 -14.42 -5.28 5.51
N LEU A 127 -13.63 -4.85 6.51
CA LEU A 127 -12.38 -5.53 6.89
C LEU A 127 -12.59 -6.98 7.36
N TRP A 128 -13.79 -7.31 7.83
CA TRP A 128 -14.14 -8.69 8.18
C TRP A 128 -14.02 -9.64 6.98
N ALA A 129 -14.33 -9.17 5.76
CA ALA A 129 -14.22 -9.99 4.55
C ALA A 129 -12.76 -10.33 4.25
N LEU A 130 -11.86 -9.35 4.42
CA LEU A 130 -10.41 -9.59 4.32
C LEU A 130 -9.93 -10.57 5.41
N ALA A 131 -10.39 -10.42 6.65
CA ALA A 131 -10.02 -11.32 7.74
C ALA A 131 -10.43 -12.78 7.44
N ALA A 132 -11.64 -12.98 6.91
CA ALA A 132 -12.14 -14.29 6.49
C ALA A 132 -11.28 -14.91 5.38
N VAL A 133 -10.93 -14.13 4.35
CA VAL A 133 -10.05 -14.59 3.26
C VAL A 133 -8.67 -14.98 3.76
N LEU A 134 -8.14 -14.26 4.76
CA LEU A 134 -6.85 -14.57 5.38
C LEU A 134 -6.90 -15.73 6.39
N GLY A 135 -8.04 -16.42 6.53
CA GLY A 135 -8.21 -17.52 7.48
C GLY A 135 -8.14 -17.08 8.95
N ARG A 136 -8.27 -15.78 9.23
CA ARG A 136 -8.37 -15.29 10.61
C ARG A 136 -9.78 -15.59 11.09
N ALA A 137 -9.91 -16.43 12.11
CA ALA A 137 -11.19 -16.69 12.76
C ALA A 137 -11.83 -15.34 13.11
N SER A 138 -12.99 -15.06 12.53
CA SER A 138 -13.75 -13.85 12.84
C SER A 138 -14.31 -14.01 14.24
N THR A 139 -13.54 -13.64 15.27
CA THR A 139 -14.11 -13.37 16.58
C THR A 139 -15.06 -12.21 16.36
N SER A 140 -16.36 -12.52 16.31
CA SER A 140 -17.43 -11.53 16.20
C SER A 140 -17.19 -10.43 17.23
N ALA A 141 -16.77 -9.26 16.77
CA ALA A 141 -16.57 -8.11 17.63
C ALA A 141 -17.94 -7.70 18.19
N THR A 142 -18.18 -8.04 19.45
CA THR A 142 -19.14 -7.38 20.33
C THR A 142 -19.01 -5.88 20.10
N GLN A 143 -20.10 -5.27 19.60
CA GLN A 143 -20.25 -3.82 19.54
C GLN A 143 -20.00 -3.27 20.96
N PRO A 144 -19.09 -2.30 21.17
CA PRO A 144 -19.00 -1.66 22.48
C PRO A 144 -20.29 -0.87 22.68
N SER A 145 -21.10 -1.32 23.64
CA SER A 145 -22.24 -0.57 24.15
C SER A 145 -21.75 0.81 24.56
N LYS A 146 -22.41 1.85 24.06
CA LYS A 146 -22.20 3.24 24.46
C LYS A 146 -22.39 3.35 25.98
N GLU A 147 -21.29 3.38 26.73
CA GLU A 147 -21.32 3.70 28.15
C GLU A 147 -21.52 5.23 28.24
N LYS A 148 -22.73 5.62 28.67
CA LYS A 148 -23.03 7.01 29.04
C LYS A 148 -22.23 7.29 30.32
N VAL A 149 -21.24 8.17 30.22
CA VAL A 149 -20.60 8.77 31.40
C VAL A 149 -21.59 9.79 31.95
N ALA A 150 -22.00 9.56 33.21
CA ALA A 150 -22.75 10.49 34.05
C ALA A 150 -21.81 11.53 34.68
#